data_AF-A0A2K6TTC0-F1
#
_entry.id   AF-A0A2K6TTC0-F1
#
_cell.length_a   1.000
_cell.length_b   1.000
_cell.length_c   1.000
_cell.angle_alpha   90.00
_cell.angle_beta   90.00
_cell.angle_gamma   90.00
#
_symmetry.space_group_name_H-M   'P 1'
#
loop_
_entity.id
_entity.type
_entity.pdbx_description
1 polymer ?
#
loop_
_entity_poly.entity_id
_entity_poly.type
_entity_poly.pdbx_seq_one_letter_code
_entity_poly.pdbx_strand_id
1 'polypeptide(L)'
;VAKLWIYPVKSCKGVAVSEAECTALGLRSGNLRDRFWLVIKEDGHMVTARQEPRLVLVSVTYENNRLIFRAPDVDQLVLPIKQPSSNKLRDCRIFGLDIKGRDCGNEAAQWFTNFLKTEAYRLVQFETNMKGRTSKKLLAPINWNYQVAYPDYSPLLVMTDASLVDLNTRTEKKVKMENFRPNIVVTGCDAFEEDTWDELLIGSVEVKRVMACSRCILTTVDPDTGIIDRKEPLDTLKSYRLCDPSERALYKSSPLFGVYYSVEKVGSLRVGDPVYRMV
;
A
#
# COMPACT_ATOMS: atom_id res chain seq x y z
N VAL A 1 -2.70 -18.68 2.69
CA VAL A 1 -1.91 -17.44 2.46
C VAL A 1 -0.64 -17.79 1.73
N ALA A 2 -0.44 -17.25 0.52
CA ALA A 2 0.74 -17.50 -0.31
C ALA A 2 1.88 -16.50 -0.06
N LYS A 3 1.57 -15.20 0.08
CA LYS A 3 2.58 -14.15 0.32
C LYS A 3 2.02 -13.08 1.25
N LEU A 4 2.91 -12.48 2.05
CA LEU A 4 2.63 -11.29 2.85
C LEU A 4 3.61 -10.17 2.48
N TRP A 5 3.08 -8.96 2.35
CA TRP A 5 3.84 -7.77 2.00
C TRP A 5 3.51 -6.60 2.92
N ILE A 6 4.57 -5.93 3.36
CA ILE A 6 4.49 -4.64 4.03
C ILE A 6 5.14 -3.61 3.12
N TYR A 7 4.53 -2.45 2.95
CA TYR A 7 5.11 -1.34 2.18
C TYR A 7 5.36 -0.17 3.14
N PRO A 8 6.52 -0.15 3.85
CA PRO A 8 6.73 0.79 4.95
C PRO A 8 6.55 2.25 4.54
N VAL A 9 7.05 2.60 3.35
CA VAL A 9 6.94 3.92 2.76
C VAL A 9 5.93 3.89 1.63
N LYS A 10 5.01 4.86 1.62
CA LYS A 10 4.01 4.99 0.55
C LYS A 10 4.69 5.02 -0.82
N SER A 11 4.20 4.19 -1.73
CA SER A 11 4.69 4.03 -3.12
C SER A 11 6.07 3.38 -3.29
N CYS A 12 6.82 3.11 -2.22
CA CYS A 12 8.13 2.47 -2.32
C CYS A 12 8.02 0.94 -2.41
N LYS A 13 9.16 0.25 -2.53
CA LYS A 13 9.25 -1.21 -2.67
C LYS A 13 8.62 -1.92 -1.46
N GLY A 14 8.00 -3.06 -1.72
CA GLY A 14 7.45 -3.92 -0.68
C GLY A 14 8.54 -4.73 0.01
N VAL A 15 8.31 -5.06 1.28
CA VAL A 15 9.09 -5.98 2.09
C VAL A 15 8.26 -7.25 2.24
N ALA A 16 8.75 -8.35 1.68
CA ALA A 16 8.15 -9.66 1.85
C ALA A 16 8.44 -10.17 3.27
N VAL A 17 7.43 -10.74 3.92
CA VAL A 17 7.55 -11.30 5.27
C VAL A 17 6.88 -12.68 5.32
N SER A 18 7.38 -13.56 6.18
CA SER A 18 6.76 -14.87 6.42
C SER A 18 5.61 -14.80 7.43
N GLU A 19 5.61 -13.80 8.29
CA GLU A 19 4.59 -13.57 9.32
C GLU A 19 4.39 -12.07 9.57
N ALA A 20 3.18 -11.71 9.97
CA ALA A 20 2.84 -10.35 10.34
C ALA A 20 1.75 -10.35 11.41
N GLU A 21 1.83 -9.36 12.28
CA GLU A 21 0.71 -8.95 13.12
C GLU A 21 -0.24 -8.08 12.28
N CYS A 22 -1.52 -8.41 12.28
CA CYS A 22 -2.56 -7.55 11.74
C CYS A 22 -3.04 -6.60 12.84
N THR A 23 -2.74 -5.32 12.67
CA THR A 23 -3.21 -4.26 13.56
C THR A 23 -4.39 -3.52 12.95
N ALA A 24 -5.11 -2.73 13.74
CA ALA A 24 -6.21 -1.88 13.23
C ALA A 24 -5.78 -0.90 12.10
N LEU A 25 -4.48 -0.61 11.96
CA LEU A 25 -3.93 0.27 10.92
C LEU A 25 -3.25 -0.49 9.76
N GLY A 26 -3.34 -1.82 9.72
CA GLY A 26 -2.74 -2.69 8.71
C GLY A 26 -1.65 -3.61 9.28
N LEU A 27 -0.88 -4.23 8.38
CA LEU A 27 0.16 -5.20 8.76
C LEU A 27 1.37 -4.54 9.45
N ARG A 28 1.92 -5.27 10.43
CA ARG A 28 3.16 -4.98 11.15
C ARG A 28 4.05 -6.22 11.22
N SER A 29 5.34 -6.07 10.97
CA SER A 29 6.36 -7.09 11.24
C SER A 29 7.52 -6.44 11.99
N GLY A 30 7.66 -6.80 13.27
CA GLY A 30 8.52 -6.07 14.21
C GLY A 30 8.17 -4.58 14.23
N ASN A 31 9.12 -3.73 13.84
CA ASN A 31 8.90 -2.29 13.76
C ASN A 31 8.48 -1.77 12.38
N LEU A 32 8.44 -2.63 11.35
CA LEU A 32 7.95 -2.25 10.04
C LEU A 32 6.43 -2.25 10.05
N ARG A 33 5.82 -1.12 9.66
CA ARG A 33 4.37 -0.98 9.56
C ARG A 33 3.97 -0.46 8.19
N ASP A 34 2.84 -0.95 7.71
CA ASP A 34 2.38 -0.69 6.36
C ASP A 34 2.00 0.79 6.13
N ARG A 35 2.72 1.46 5.23
CA ARG A 35 2.58 2.88 4.86
C ARG A 35 2.57 3.82 6.07
N PHE A 36 3.54 3.64 6.97
CA PHE A 36 3.81 4.54 8.10
C PHE A 36 4.81 5.64 7.77
N TRP A 37 5.36 5.65 6.56
CA TRP A 37 6.25 6.67 6.07
C TRP A 37 5.73 7.25 4.75
N LEU A 38 5.94 8.54 4.54
CA LEU A 38 5.44 9.28 3.39
C LEU A 38 6.50 10.25 2.88
N VAL A 39 6.74 10.23 1.58
CA VAL A 39 7.46 11.30 0.90
C VAL A 39 6.48 12.44 0.62
N ILE A 40 6.85 13.65 0.99
CA ILE A 40 6.07 14.87 0.77
C ILE A 40 6.91 15.91 0.04
N LYS A 41 6.25 16.82 -0.67
CA LYS A 41 6.83 18.10 -1.08
C LYS A 41 7.01 19.01 0.13
N GLU A 42 7.74 20.11 -0.02
CA GLU A 42 7.92 21.09 1.07
C GLU A 42 6.60 21.72 1.55
N ASP A 43 5.59 21.79 0.69
CA ASP A 43 4.25 22.30 1.01
C ASP A 43 3.34 21.25 1.71
N GLY A 44 3.83 20.03 1.95
CA GLY A 44 3.10 18.96 2.63
C GLY A 44 2.29 18.04 1.71
N HIS A 45 2.20 18.30 0.41
CA HIS A 45 1.50 17.39 -0.49
C HIS A 45 2.23 16.06 -0.64
N MET A 46 1.47 14.96 -0.63
CA MET A 46 2.02 13.62 -0.86
C MET A 46 2.75 13.53 -2.21
N VAL A 47 3.83 12.75 -2.23
CA VAL A 47 4.49 12.29 -3.43
C VAL A 47 4.25 10.79 -3.57
N THR A 48 3.75 10.37 -4.72
CA THR A 48 3.43 8.95 -4.99
C THR A 48 4.07 8.50 -6.28
N ALA A 49 4.11 7.19 -6.52
CA ALA A 49 4.66 6.63 -7.77
C ALA A 49 3.85 7.02 -9.03
N ARG A 50 2.71 7.70 -8.88
CA ARG A 50 2.00 8.34 -10.00
C ARG A 50 2.72 9.59 -10.50
N GLN A 51 3.37 10.32 -9.59
CA GLN A 51 4.15 11.51 -9.90
C GLN A 51 5.63 11.14 -10.07
N GLU A 52 6.15 10.32 -9.17
CA GLU A 52 7.55 9.90 -9.10
C GLU A 52 7.69 8.38 -9.17
N PRO A 53 7.56 7.77 -10.37
CA PRO A 53 7.58 6.31 -10.55
C PRO A 53 8.81 5.63 -9.93
N ARG A 54 9.96 6.30 -9.95
CA ARG A 54 11.22 5.80 -9.35
C ARG A 54 11.13 5.51 -7.86
N LEU A 55 10.12 6.01 -7.13
CA LEU A 55 9.88 5.64 -5.74
C LEU A 55 9.78 4.12 -5.54
N VAL A 56 9.26 3.36 -6.50
CA VAL A 56 9.15 1.89 -6.40
C VAL A 56 10.52 1.19 -6.26
N LEU A 57 11.61 1.87 -6.64
CA LEU A 57 12.98 1.38 -6.54
C LEU A 57 13.59 1.59 -5.15
N VAL A 58 12.97 2.43 -4.31
CA VAL A 58 13.42 2.64 -2.93
C VAL A 58 13.03 1.42 -2.11
N SER A 59 14.03 0.68 -1.66
CA SER A 59 13.86 -0.46 -0.75
C SER A 59 14.17 -0.06 0.69
N VAL A 60 13.49 -0.70 1.64
CA VAL A 60 13.68 -0.47 3.07
C VAL A 60 13.94 -1.80 3.75
N THR A 61 15.01 -1.84 4.55
CA THR A 61 15.34 -2.98 5.43
C THR A 61 15.46 -2.48 6.86
N TYR A 62 15.31 -3.38 7.84
CA TYR A 62 15.40 -3.06 9.26
C TYR A 62 16.48 -3.91 9.93
N GLU A 63 17.50 -3.25 10.48
CA GLU A 63 18.63 -3.88 11.15
C GLU A 63 19.07 -3.01 12.34
N ASN A 64 19.38 -3.62 13.48
CA ASN A 64 19.95 -2.92 14.65
C ASN A 64 19.18 -1.64 15.05
N ASN A 65 17.85 -1.73 15.09
CA ASN A 65 16.95 -0.62 15.41
C ASN A 65 16.97 0.58 14.45
N ARG A 66 17.46 0.35 13.23
CA ARG A 66 17.57 1.36 12.18
C ARG A 66 16.86 0.88 10.91
N LEU A 67 16.29 1.84 10.18
CA LEU A 67 15.80 1.64 8.83
C LEU A 67 16.91 2.01 7.85
N ILE A 68 17.21 1.10 6.94
CA ILE A 68 18.19 1.31 5.88
C ILE A 68 17.45 1.40 4.56
N PHE A 69 17.53 2.57 3.95
CA PHE A 69 16.94 2.90 2.66
C PHE A 69 18.01 2.75 1.58
N ARG A 70 17.66 2.07 0.49
CA ARG A 70 18.54 1.89 -0.67
C ARG A 70 17.79 2.16 -1.96
N ALA A 71 18.47 2.80 -2.90
CA ALA A 71 17.98 3.01 -4.26
C ALA A 71 19.17 3.09 -5.22
N PRO A 72 18.95 2.93 -6.54
CA PRO A 72 20.03 3.04 -7.53
C PRO A 72 20.74 4.40 -7.51
N ASP A 73 22.06 4.37 -7.72
CA ASP A 73 22.92 5.54 -7.94
C ASP A 73 22.97 6.54 -6.76
N VAL A 74 22.64 6.11 -5.54
CA VAL A 74 22.78 6.89 -4.31
C VAL A 74 23.29 6.02 -3.16
N ASP A 75 24.05 6.62 -2.24
CA ASP A 75 24.48 5.93 -1.02
C ASP A 75 23.28 5.52 -0.15
N GLN A 76 23.45 4.54 0.73
CA GLN A 76 22.38 4.15 1.64
C GLN A 76 22.06 5.27 2.65
N LEU A 77 20.78 5.46 2.96
CA LEU A 77 20.32 6.33 4.06
C LEU A 77 19.94 5.47 5.26
N VAL A 78 20.44 5.85 6.44
CA VAL A 78 20.21 5.11 7.68
C VAL A 78 19.50 5.98 8.70
N LEU A 79 18.26 5.66 9.02
CA LEU A 79 17.43 6.41 9.96
C LEU A 79 17.11 5.61 11.21
N PRO A 80 16.96 6.24 12.39
CA PRO A 80 16.39 5.57 13.55
C PRO A 80 14.93 5.19 13.28
N ILE A 81 14.47 4.06 13.80
CA ILE A 81 13.07 3.64 13.63
C ILE A 81 12.07 4.61 14.25
N LYS A 82 12.48 5.28 15.34
CA LYS A 82 11.71 6.31 16.03
C LYS A 82 12.42 7.64 15.80
N GLN A 83 11.76 8.55 15.10
CA GLN A 83 12.31 9.88 14.87
C GLN A 83 12.36 10.70 16.18
N PRO A 84 13.35 11.59 16.35
CA PRO A 84 13.42 12.47 17.52
C PRO A 84 12.14 13.28 17.70
N SER A 85 11.63 13.35 18.93
CA SER A 85 10.41 14.11 19.24
C SER A 85 10.58 15.62 19.03
N SER A 86 11.83 16.11 18.97
CA SER A 86 12.20 17.47 18.61
C SER A 86 12.01 17.79 17.12
N ASN A 87 11.94 16.78 16.24
CA ASN A 87 11.71 17.03 14.82
C ASN A 87 10.32 17.64 14.60
N LYS A 88 10.16 18.50 13.60
CA LYS A 88 8.89 19.21 13.36
C LYS A 88 7.75 18.23 13.03
N LEU A 89 6.56 18.46 13.61
CA LEU A 89 5.32 17.87 13.09
C LEU A 89 4.85 18.69 11.89
N ARG A 90 4.75 18.05 10.72
CA ARG A 90 4.29 18.67 9.48
C ARG A 90 2.84 18.34 9.22
N ASP A 91 2.13 19.33 8.69
CA ASP A 91 0.85 19.13 8.02
C ASP A 91 1.11 18.52 6.65
N CYS A 92 0.44 17.41 6.37
CA CYS A 92 0.55 16.68 5.13
C CYS A 92 -0.84 16.53 4.50
N ARG A 93 -0.92 16.46 3.18
CA ARG A 93 -2.19 16.29 2.46
C ARG A 93 -2.14 15.09 1.52
N ILE A 94 -3.06 14.15 1.73
CA ILE A 94 -3.15 12.89 0.99
C ILE A 94 -4.57 12.77 0.42
N PHE A 95 -4.68 12.81 -0.91
CA PHE A 95 -5.97 12.84 -1.63
C PHE A 95 -6.96 13.88 -1.08
N GLY A 96 -6.46 15.09 -0.76
CA GLY A 96 -7.29 16.18 -0.25
C GLY A 96 -7.63 16.10 1.24
N LEU A 97 -7.16 15.07 1.96
CA LEU A 97 -7.36 14.92 3.40
C LEU A 97 -6.07 15.25 4.16
N ASP A 98 -6.22 16.04 5.22
CA ASP A 98 -5.11 16.44 6.08
C ASP A 98 -4.75 15.33 7.06
N ILE A 99 -3.44 15.15 7.29
CA ILE A 99 -2.86 14.22 8.26
C ILE A 99 -1.51 14.77 8.72
N LYS A 100 -1.05 14.40 9.92
CA LYS A 100 0.27 14.80 10.42
C LYS A 100 1.35 13.77 10.06
N GLY A 101 2.60 14.24 10.06
CA GLY A 101 3.78 13.39 10.00
C GLY A 101 4.97 14.05 10.68
N ARG A 102 5.76 13.27 11.42
CA ARG A 102 7.01 13.70 12.04
C ARG A 102 8.10 13.79 10.97
N ASP A 103 8.72 14.95 10.81
CA ASP A 103 9.85 15.14 9.90
C ASP A 103 11.01 14.19 10.22
N CYS A 104 11.66 13.64 9.20
CA CYS A 104 12.77 12.69 9.36
C CYS A 104 14.15 13.33 9.23
N GLY A 105 14.23 14.65 9.26
CA GLY A 105 15.48 15.41 9.19
C GLY A 105 15.92 15.77 7.77
N ASN A 106 16.90 16.67 7.71
CA ASN A 106 17.44 17.19 6.44
C ASN A 106 18.21 16.13 5.64
N GLU A 107 18.83 15.16 6.32
CA GLU A 107 19.52 14.05 5.67
C GLU A 107 18.54 13.20 4.83
N ALA A 108 17.40 12.82 5.42
CA ALA A 108 16.36 12.09 4.70
C ALA A 108 15.77 12.91 3.54
N ALA A 109 15.52 14.20 3.77
CA ALA A 109 15.05 15.11 2.73
C ALA A 109 16.02 15.18 1.54
N GLN A 110 17.30 15.44 1.82
CA GLN A 110 18.33 15.53 0.79
C GLN A 110 18.50 14.22 0.03
N TRP A 111 18.41 13.08 0.73
CA TRP A 111 18.52 11.76 0.10
C TRP A 111 17.41 11.52 -0.94
N PHE A 112 16.14 11.77 -0.58
CA PHE A 112 15.03 11.61 -1.53
C PHE A 112 15.11 12.62 -2.68
N THR A 113 15.52 13.87 -2.41
CA THR A 113 15.75 14.87 -3.46
C THR A 113 16.88 14.47 -4.41
N ASN A 114 18.00 13.95 -3.89
CA ASN A 114 19.12 13.50 -4.71
C ASN A 114 18.78 12.28 -5.57
N PHE A 115 17.94 11.38 -5.05
CA PHE A 115 17.53 10.19 -5.79
C PHE A 115 16.51 10.51 -6.90
N LEU A 116 15.52 11.37 -6.61
CA LEU A 116 14.44 11.68 -7.54
C LEU A 116 14.79 12.81 -8.53
N LYS A 117 15.63 13.78 -8.12
CA LYS A 117 16.18 14.87 -8.95
C LYS A 117 15.15 15.77 -9.64
N THR A 118 13.92 15.81 -9.15
CA THR A 118 12.81 16.57 -9.75
C THR A 118 12.44 17.79 -8.93
N GLU A 119 12.28 17.65 -7.61
CA GLU A 119 11.97 18.76 -6.68
C GLU A 119 12.58 18.53 -5.28
N ALA A 120 12.40 19.51 -4.38
CA ALA A 120 12.70 19.35 -2.97
C ALA A 120 11.64 18.46 -2.27
N TYR A 121 12.11 17.42 -1.59
CA TYR A 121 11.28 16.43 -0.93
C TYR A 121 11.66 16.27 0.52
N ARG A 122 10.72 15.78 1.32
CA ARG A 122 10.94 15.37 2.69
C ARG A 122 10.33 14.01 2.95
N LEU A 123 10.90 13.29 3.90
CA LEU A 123 10.31 12.09 4.46
C LEU A 123 9.64 12.44 5.79
N VAL A 124 8.43 11.94 6.00
CA VAL A 124 7.72 12.01 7.28
C VAL A 124 7.30 10.64 7.78
N GLN A 125 7.26 10.48 9.11
CA GLN A 125 6.80 9.28 9.81
C GLN A 125 5.46 9.54 10.51
N PHE A 126 4.52 8.60 10.38
CA PHE A 126 3.31 8.56 11.19
C PHE A 126 3.61 7.96 12.57
N GLU A 127 3.23 8.66 13.64
CA GLU A 127 3.29 8.15 15.01
C GLU A 127 1.90 7.67 15.45
N THR A 128 1.82 6.60 16.23
CA THR A 128 0.52 5.97 16.58
C THR A 128 -0.38 6.80 17.48
N ASN A 129 0.16 7.82 18.13
CA ASN A 129 -0.61 8.81 18.89
C ASN A 129 -1.22 9.89 17.97
N MET A 130 -0.84 9.95 16.69
CA MET A 130 -1.46 10.84 15.71
C MET A 130 -2.81 10.28 15.27
N LYS A 131 -3.72 11.19 14.90
CA LYS A 131 -5.00 10.82 14.31
C LYS A 131 -4.82 10.41 12.85
N GLY A 132 -5.28 9.20 12.50
CA GLY A 132 -5.27 8.72 11.12
C GLY A 132 -6.39 9.32 10.27
N ARG A 133 -6.37 9.04 8.95
CA ARG A 133 -7.50 9.35 8.06
C ARG A 133 -8.59 8.30 8.26
N THR A 134 -9.81 8.76 8.54
CA THR A 134 -10.94 7.89 8.90
C THR A 134 -11.65 7.37 7.65
N SER A 135 -12.16 6.13 7.70
CA SER A 135 -12.94 5.53 6.60
C SER A 135 -14.11 6.41 6.16
N LYS A 136 -14.84 7.04 7.09
CA LYS A 136 -15.90 8.02 6.79
C LYS A 136 -15.49 9.14 5.83
N LYS A 137 -14.24 9.63 5.92
CA LYS A 137 -13.73 10.71 5.04
C LYS A 137 -13.19 10.15 3.72
N LEU A 138 -12.76 8.90 3.71
CA LEU A 138 -12.16 8.23 2.56
C LEU A 138 -13.22 7.66 1.60
N LEU A 139 -14.31 7.12 2.16
CA LEU A 139 -15.31 6.30 1.47
C LEU A 139 -16.75 6.76 1.76
N ALA A 140 -16.95 8.06 1.97
CA ALA A 140 -18.29 8.62 2.20
C ALA A 140 -19.27 8.18 1.10
N PRO A 141 -20.53 7.83 1.45
CA PRO A 141 -21.17 8.02 2.75
C PRO A 141 -20.97 6.88 3.78
N ILE A 142 -20.34 5.76 3.40
CA ILE A 142 -20.24 4.57 4.27
C ILE A 142 -19.14 4.77 5.33
N ASN A 143 -19.46 4.52 6.59
CA ASN A 143 -18.50 4.57 7.68
C ASN A 143 -18.19 3.17 8.22
N TRP A 144 -17.05 2.63 7.82
CA TRP A 144 -16.52 1.34 8.28
C TRP A 144 -15.79 1.39 9.64
N ASN A 145 -15.83 2.54 10.33
CA ASN A 145 -15.26 2.74 11.67
C ASN A 145 -13.76 2.39 11.84
N TYR A 146 -12.95 2.46 10.78
CA TYR A 146 -11.50 2.30 10.85
C TYR A 146 -10.76 3.59 10.49
N GLN A 147 -9.45 3.60 10.75
CA GLN A 147 -8.54 4.66 10.31
C GLN A 147 -7.34 4.05 9.58
N VAL A 148 -6.65 4.86 8.79
CA VAL A 148 -5.38 4.49 8.14
C VAL A 148 -4.36 5.62 8.29
N ALA A 149 -3.08 5.26 8.27
CA ALA A 149 -1.99 6.23 8.14
C ALA A 149 -1.91 6.75 6.68
N TYR A 150 -0.90 6.31 5.93
CA TYR A 150 -0.69 6.69 4.54
C TYR A 150 -1.14 5.69 3.44
N PRO A 151 -1.81 4.53 3.69
CA PRO A 151 -2.49 3.75 2.64
C PRO A 151 -3.51 4.54 1.83
N ASP A 152 -3.97 4.10 0.66
CA ASP A 152 -4.96 4.89 -0.11
C ASP A 152 -6.33 4.91 0.60
N TYR A 153 -6.90 3.74 0.87
CA TYR A 153 -8.26 3.60 1.41
C TYR A 153 -8.39 2.68 2.63
N SER A 154 -7.70 1.55 2.67
CA SER A 154 -7.95 0.48 3.64
C SER A 154 -6.69 0.01 4.37
N PRO A 155 -6.81 -0.57 5.59
CA PRO A 155 -5.70 -1.20 6.30
C PRO A 155 -5.08 -2.38 5.53
N LEU A 156 -5.89 -3.12 4.77
CA LEU A 156 -5.47 -4.30 4.04
C LEU A 156 -6.00 -4.30 2.60
N LEU A 157 -5.17 -4.77 1.68
CA LEU A 157 -5.53 -5.20 0.33
C LEU A 157 -5.23 -6.70 0.17
N VAL A 158 -6.25 -7.47 -0.17
CA VAL A 158 -6.17 -8.92 -0.43
C VAL A 158 -6.33 -9.16 -1.93
N MET A 159 -5.54 -10.09 -2.46
CA MET A 159 -5.59 -10.53 -3.86
C MET A 159 -5.31 -12.02 -3.97
N THR A 160 -5.71 -12.64 -5.07
CA THR A 160 -5.38 -14.03 -5.36
C THR A 160 -4.32 -14.15 -6.46
N ASP A 161 -3.52 -15.20 -6.40
CA ASP A 161 -2.61 -15.55 -7.50
C ASP A 161 -3.38 -15.93 -8.77
N ALA A 162 -4.53 -16.62 -8.64
CA ALA A 162 -5.40 -16.99 -9.75
C ALA A 162 -5.88 -15.76 -10.54
N SER A 163 -6.28 -14.67 -9.87
CA SER A 163 -6.60 -13.39 -10.50
C SER A 163 -5.42 -12.81 -11.29
N LEU A 164 -4.20 -12.90 -10.77
CA LEU A 164 -2.99 -12.44 -11.47
C LEU A 164 -2.65 -13.33 -12.67
N VAL A 165 -2.83 -14.64 -12.54
CA VAL A 165 -2.64 -15.60 -13.64
C VAL A 165 -3.63 -15.27 -14.77
N ASP A 166 -4.92 -15.11 -14.46
CA ASP A 166 -5.93 -14.73 -15.45
C ASP A 166 -5.54 -13.44 -16.19
N LEU A 167 -5.20 -12.37 -15.48
CA LEU A 167 -4.77 -11.12 -16.11
C LEU A 167 -3.56 -11.35 -17.03
N ASN A 168 -2.57 -12.10 -16.55
CA ASN A 168 -1.39 -12.42 -17.33
C ASN A 168 -1.69 -13.28 -18.55
N THR A 169 -2.81 -14.01 -18.64
CA THR A 169 -3.20 -14.66 -19.91
C THR A 169 -3.67 -13.67 -20.98
N ARG A 170 -4.06 -12.45 -20.56
CA ARG A 170 -4.66 -11.40 -21.40
C ARG A 170 -3.69 -10.28 -21.76
N THR A 171 -2.47 -10.27 -21.21
CA THR A 171 -1.44 -9.26 -21.51
C THR A 171 -0.27 -9.85 -22.29
N GLU A 172 0.33 -9.07 -23.19
CA GLU A 172 1.59 -9.44 -23.87
C GLU A 172 2.75 -9.40 -22.87
N LYS A 173 2.97 -8.25 -22.23
CA LYS A 173 3.94 -8.09 -21.14
C LYS A 173 3.30 -8.57 -19.83
N LYS A 174 3.87 -9.64 -19.26
CA LYS A 174 3.40 -10.17 -17.97
C LYS A 174 3.75 -9.19 -16.85
N VAL A 175 2.80 -9.00 -15.95
CA VAL A 175 2.93 -8.16 -14.76
C VAL A 175 3.07 -9.02 -13.51
N LYS A 176 3.64 -8.43 -12.47
CA LYS A 176 3.88 -9.10 -11.19
C LYS A 176 2.86 -8.64 -10.16
N MET A 177 2.75 -9.38 -9.05
CA MET A 177 1.85 -9.00 -7.96
C MET A 177 2.23 -7.65 -7.34
N GLU A 178 3.51 -7.31 -7.41
CA GLU A 178 4.14 -6.09 -6.94
C GLU A 178 3.61 -4.83 -7.66
N ASN A 179 3.15 -4.96 -8.91
CA ASN A 179 2.44 -3.88 -9.63
C ASN A 179 1.17 -3.44 -8.89
N PHE A 180 0.53 -4.38 -8.18
CA PHE A 180 -0.79 -4.23 -7.58
C PHE A 180 -0.78 -3.98 -6.08
N ARG A 181 0.38 -4.22 -5.47
CA ARG A 181 0.73 -3.87 -4.08
C ARG A 181 -0.19 -4.43 -2.98
N PRO A 182 -0.68 -5.69 -3.07
CA PRO A 182 -1.48 -6.27 -1.99
C PRO A 182 -0.67 -6.48 -0.73
N ASN A 183 -1.34 -6.50 0.42
CA ASN A 183 -0.74 -6.91 1.68
C ASN A 183 -0.75 -8.44 1.81
N ILE A 184 -1.83 -9.08 1.36
CA ILE A 184 -2.05 -10.51 1.51
C ILE A 184 -2.34 -11.10 0.12
N VAL A 185 -1.59 -12.12 -0.26
CA VAL A 185 -1.86 -12.93 -1.45
C VAL A 185 -2.38 -14.28 -1.01
N VAL A 186 -3.51 -14.70 -1.58
CA VAL A 186 -4.15 -15.99 -1.34
C VAL A 186 -3.96 -16.88 -2.59
N THR A 187 -3.96 -18.19 -2.39
CA THR A 187 -3.82 -19.22 -3.44
C THR A 187 -4.79 -20.36 -3.16
N GLY A 188 -5.01 -21.23 -4.15
CA GLY A 188 -5.90 -22.39 -4.04
C GLY A 188 -7.38 -22.04 -4.21
N CYS A 189 -7.68 -21.04 -5.03
CA CYS A 189 -9.03 -20.56 -5.34
C CYS A 189 -9.14 -20.20 -6.83
N ASP A 190 -10.35 -19.96 -7.31
CA ASP A 190 -10.59 -19.55 -8.68
C ASP A 190 -10.20 -18.07 -8.91
N ALA A 191 -10.01 -17.70 -10.19
CA ALA A 191 -9.73 -16.31 -10.55
C ALA A 191 -10.89 -15.41 -10.11
N PHE A 192 -10.56 -14.31 -9.43
CA PHE A 192 -11.48 -13.31 -8.89
C PHE A 192 -12.39 -13.80 -7.77
N GLU A 193 -12.17 -14.99 -7.22
CA GLU A 193 -13.00 -15.50 -6.12
C GLU A 193 -12.96 -14.57 -4.89
N GLU A 194 -11.88 -13.80 -4.72
CA GLU A 194 -11.78 -12.79 -3.66
C GLU A 194 -12.85 -11.72 -3.71
N ASP A 195 -13.49 -11.50 -4.86
CA ASP A 195 -14.61 -10.58 -5.04
C ASP A 195 -15.88 -11.06 -4.34
N THR A 196 -15.91 -12.30 -3.81
CA THR A 196 -17.09 -12.90 -3.15
C THR A 196 -16.88 -13.14 -1.65
N TRP A 197 -15.67 -12.89 -1.15
CA TRP A 197 -15.30 -13.12 0.24
C TRP A 197 -15.69 -11.91 1.08
N ASP A 198 -16.75 -12.03 1.86
CA ASP A 198 -17.25 -10.90 2.66
C ASP A 198 -16.56 -10.80 4.02
N GLU A 199 -16.35 -11.93 4.70
CA GLU A 199 -15.65 -12.00 5.97
C GLU A 199 -14.66 -13.17 5.94
N LEU A 200 -13.44 -12.92 6.40
CA LEU A 200 -12.36 -13.91 6.39
C LEU A 200 -11.74 -14.07 7.77
N LEU A 201 -11.46 -15.32 8.13
CA LEU A 201 -10.58 -15.69 9.22
C LEU A 201 -9.25 -16.20 8.65
N ILE A 202 -8.14 -15.54 9.02
CA ILE A 202 -6.78 -15.89 8.60
C ILE A 202 -5.88 -15.94 9.84
N GLY A 203 -5.42 -17.13 10.20
CA GLY A 203 -4.73 -17.33 11.48
C GLY A 203 -5.65 -16.96 12.65
N SER A 204 -5.31 -15.88 13.36
CA SER A 204 -6.14 -15.34 14.48
C SER A 204 -6.83 -14.02 14.14
N VAL A 205 -6.78 -13.60 12.88
CA VAL A 205 -7.27 -12.30 12.40
C VAL A 205 -8.60 -12.48 11.70
N GLU A 206 -9.57 -11.65 12.07
CA GLU A 206 -10.87 -11.56 11.39
C GLU A 206 -10.91 -10.23 10.62
N VAL A 207 -11.24 -10.30 9.34
CA VAL A 207 -11.28 -9.14 8.44
C VAL A 207 -12.59 -9.11 7.68
N LYS A 208 -13.11 -7.90 7.45
CA LYS A 208 -14.37 -7.69 6.73
C LYS A 208 -14.14 -6.90 5.46
N ARG A 209 -14.77 -7.34 4.39
CA ARG A 209 -14.70 -6.71 3.07
C ARG A 209 -15.28 -5.30 3.14
N VAL A 210 -14.55 -4.36 2.57
CA VAL A 210 -14.94 -2.95 2.45
C VAL A 210 -15.47 -2.68 1.05
N MET A 211 -14.65 -2.94 0.03
CA MET A 211 -14.97 -2.71 -1.38
C MET A 211 -13.89 -3.33 -2.28
N ALA A 212 -14.16 -3.43 -3.58
CA ALA A 212 -13.12 -3.78 -4.54
C ALA A 212 -12.05 -2.67 -4.66
N CYS A 213 -10.82 -3.05 -5.03
CA CYS A 213 -9.74 -2.11 -5.26
C CYS A 213 -9.79 -1.58 -6.70
N SER A 214 -10.18 -0.31 -6.85
CA SER A 214 -10.09 0.41 -8.11
C SER A 214 -8.63 0.65 -8.49
N ARG A 215 -8.26 0.28 -9.72
CA ARG A 215 -6.89 0.38 -10.20
C ARG A 215 -6.63 1.70 -10.91
N CYS A 216 -5.42 2.21 -10.71
CA CYS A 216 -4.94 3.45 -11.28
C CYS A 216 -3.60 3.24 -12.00
N ILE A 217 -3.08 4.32 -12.59
CA ILE A 217 -1.83 4.33 -13.36
C ILE A 217 -0.61 3.82 -12.57
N LEU A 218 -0.64 3.76 -11.24
CA LEU A 218 0.47 3.18 -10.48
C LEU A 218 0.73 1.72 -10.90
N THR A 219 -0.31 0.96 -11.25
CA THR A 219 -0.20 -0.45 -11.67
C THR A 219 0.69 -0.65 -12.90
N THR A 220 0.89 0.39 -13.68
CA THR A 220 1.66 0.37 -14.90
C THR A 220 3.12 0.78 -14.72
N VAL A 221 3.52 1.14 -13.48
CA VAL A 221 4.92 1.34 -13.12
C VAL A 221 5.57 -0.02 -12.93
N ASP A 222 6.61 -0.28 -13.72
CA ASP A 222 7.42 -1.48 -13.60
C ASP A 222 8.22 -1.44 -12.28
N PRO A 223 8.02 -2.41 -11.36
CA PRO A 223 8.58 -2.37 -10.01
C PRO A 223 10.11 -2.55 -9.96
N ASP A 224 10.73 -3.02 -11.04
CA ASP A 224 12.17 -3.26 -11.11
C ASP A 224 12.93 -2.12 -11.77
N THR A 225 12.28 -1.41 -12.69
CA THR A 225 12.90 -0.32 -13.45
C THR A 225 12.40 1.08 -13.07
N GLY A 226 11.23 1.18 -12.41
CA GLY A 226 10.59 2.45 -12.10
C GLY A 226 10.11 3.19 -13.35
N ILE A 227 9.98 2.50 -14.48
CA ILE A 227 9.49 3.06 -15.74
C ILE A 227 7.98 2.85 -15.82
N ILE A 228 7.26 3.90 -16.22
CA ILE A 228 5.81 3.86 -16.39
C ILE A 228 5.45 3.44 -17.81
N ASP A 229 4.76 2.32 -17.96
CA ASP A 229 4.01 2.00 -19.16
C ASP A 229 2.71 2.81 -19.09
N ARG A 230 2.39 3.73 -20.01
CA ARG A 230 1.18 4.59 -19.81
C ARG A 230 -0.13 3.86 -20.11
N LYS A 231 -0.10 2.56 -20.42
CA LYS A 231 -1.26 1.77 -20.85
C LYS A 231 -1.43 0.48 -20.04
N GLU A 232 -0.44 -0.41 -20.07
CA GLU A 232 -0.58 -1.76 -19.52
C GLU A 232 -0.09 -1.89 -18.07
N PRO A 233 -0.75 -2.68 -17.20
CA PRO A 233 -1.87 -3.60 -17.49
C PRO A 233 -3.26 -2.94 -17.38
N LEU A 234 -3.32 -1.61 -17.26
CA LEU A 234 -4.54 -0.91 -16.88
C LEU A 234 -5.58 -0.91 -18.01
N ASP A 235 -5.16 -0.81 -19.27
CA ASP A 235 -6.05 -0.88 -20.44
C ASP A 235 -6.61 -2.30 -20.62
N THR A 236 -5.78 -3.34 -20.47
CA THR A 236 -6.29 -4.72 -20.40
C THR A 236 -7.33 -4.88 -19.29
N LEU A 237 -7.06 -4.42 -18.07
CA LEU A 237 -8.03 -4.49 -16.97
C LEU A 237 -9.34 -3.73 -17.28
N LYS A 238 -9.27 -2.55 -17.92
CA LYS A 238 -10.48 -1.82 -18.34
C LYS A 238 -11.34 -2.59 -19.34
N SER A 239 -10.76 -3.50 -20.13
CA SER A 239 -11.53 -4.24 -21.13
C SER A 239 -12.50 -5.25 -20.54
N TYR A 240 -12.25 -5.76 -19.32
CA TYR A 240 -13.05 -6.87 -18.76
C TYR A 240 -13.31 -6.80 -17.24
N ARG A 241 -12.73 -5.84 -16.52
CA ARG A 241 -12.83 -5.71 -15.06
C ARG A 241 -13.48 -4.39 -14.62
N LEU A 242 -14.30 -3.77 -15.45
CA LEU A 242 -15.12 -2.64 -15.01
C LEU A 242 -16.23 -3.11 -14.05
N CYS A 243 -16.60 -2.25 -13.11
CA CYS A 243 -17.73 -2.50 -12.22
C CYS A 243 -19.05 -2.62 -12.97
N ASP A 244 -20.04 -3.23 -12.32
CA ASP A 244 -21.43 -3.16 -12.77
C ASP A 244 -21.88 -1.67 -12.88
N PRO A 245 -22.73 -1.31 -13.86
CA PRO A 245 -23.26 0.04 -13.98
C PRO A 245 -23.87 0.61 -12.70
N SER A 246 -24.49 -0.22 -11.85
CA SER A 246 -25.08 0.19 -10.57
C SER A 246 -24.05 0.67 -9.55
N GLU A 247 -22.80 0.22 -9.65
CA GLU A 247 -21.72 0.58 -8.72
C GLU A 247 -20.83 1.73 -9.24
N ARG A 248 -21.13 2.31 -10.41
CA ARG A 248 -20.33 3.38 -11.04
C ARG A 248 -20.17 4.63 -10.17
N ALA A 249 -21.12 4.91 -9.27
CA ALA A 249 -21.00 6.02 -8.33
C ALA A 249 -19.76 5.88 -7.43
N LEU A 250 -19.38 4.64 -7.10
CA LEU A 250 -18.23 4.34 -6.24
C LEU A 250 -16.93 4.21 -7.05
N TYR A 251 -16.94 3.42 -8.12
CA TYR A 251 -15.71 3.05 -8.85
C TYR A 251 -15.44 3.86 -10.11
N LYS A 252 -16.42 4.63 -10.58
CA LYS A 252 -16.39 5.40 -11.83
C LYS A 252 -16.08 4.49 -13.02
N SER A 253 -15.00 4.77 -13.74
CA SER A 253 -14.51 3.98 -14.89
C SER A 253 -13.21 3.23 -14.57
N SER A 254 -12.88 3.08 -13.28
CA SER A 254 -11.66 2.36 -12.87
C SER A 254 -11.94 0.86 -12.87
N PRO A 255 -11.05 0.03 -13.44
CA PRO A 255 -11.22 -1.41 -13.34
C PRO A 255 -10.90 -1.90 -11.92
N LEU A 256 -11.48 -3.04 -11.56
CA LEU A 256 -11.46 -3.65 -10.24
C LEU A 256 -10.53 -4.86 -10.22
N PHE A 257 -9.57 -4.87 -9.30
CA PHE A 257 -8.66 -6.01 -9.17
C PHE A 257 -8.13 -6.10 -7.74
N GLY A 258 -8.46 -7.15 -6.99
CA GLY A 258 -8.21 -7.23 -5.55
C GLY A 258 -9.24 -6.50 -4.71
N VAL A 259 -9.24 -6.75 -3.40
CA VAL A 259 -10.31 -6.33 -2.48
C VAL A 259 -9.74 -5.72 -1.21
N TYR A 260 -10.32 -4.60 -0.80
CA TYR A 260 -9.99 -3.91 0.44
C TYR A 260 -10.73 -4.50 1.63
N TYR A 261 -10.03 -4.63 2.76
CA TYR A 261 -10.58 -5.15 4.01
C TYR A 261 -10.31 -4.24 5.20
N SER A 262 -11.28 -4.14 6.11
CA SER A 262 -11.13 -3.65 7.49
C SER A 262 -10.70 -4.80 8.40
N VAL A 263 -10.19 -4.45 9.59
CA VAL A 263 -9.75 -5.41 10.59
C VAL A 263 -10.77 -5.40 11.72
N GLU A 264 -11.52 -6.49 11.87
CA GLU A 264 -12.53 -6.65 12.92
C GLU A 264 -11.89 -7.20 14.20
N LYS A 265 -10.91 -8.10 14.05
CA LYS A 265 -10.11 -8.65 15.15
C LYS A 265 -8.64 -8.63 14.82
N VAL A 266 -7.88 -7.95 15.67
CA VAL A 266 -6.41 -7.93 15.59
C VAL A 266 -5.84 -9.30 15.98
N GLY A 267 -4.69 -9.64 15.41
CA GLY A 267 -4.06 -10.93 15.66
C GLY A 267 -2.80 -11.08 14.83
N SER A 268 -2.37 -12.33 14.65
CA SER A 268 -1.25 -12.69 13.79
C SER A 268 -1.67 -13.65 12.69
N LEU A 269 -1.00 -13.51 11.54
CA LEU A 269 -1.12 -14.39 10.39
C LEU A 269 0.27 -14.68 9.80
N ARG A 270 0.40 -15.81 9.13
CA ARG A 270 1.64 -16.24 8.47
C ARG A 270 1.38 -16.78 7.07
N VAL A 271 2.42 -16.78 6.25
CA VAL A 271 2.45 -17.56 5.02
C VAL A 271 2.22 -19.03 5.37
N GLY A 272 1.36 -19.69 4.60
CA GLY A 272 0.90 -21.05 4.87
C GLY A 272 -0.41 -21.13 5.66
N ASP A 273 -0.87 -20.07 6.32
CA ASP A 273 -2.16 -20.12 7.03
C ASP A 273 -3.32 -20.39 6.07
N PRO A 274 -4.28 -21.26 6.43
CA PRO A 274 -5.53 -21.39 5.70
C PRO A 274 -6.32 -20.06 5.77
N VAL A 275 -7.14 -19.83 4.74
CA VAL A 275 -8.05 -18.68 4.66
C VAL A 275 -9.46 -19.24 4.69
N TYR A 276 -10.19 -18.96 5.76
CA TYR A 276 -11.57 -19.42 5.91
C TYR A 276 -12.53 -18.27 5.60
N ARG A 277 -13.48 -18.49 4.70
CA ARG A 277 -14.64 -17.63 4.54
C ARG A 277 -15.59 -17.86 5.71
N MET A 278 -15.94 -16.80 6.43
CA MET A 278 -16.91 -16.87 7.53
C MET A 278 -18.34 -16.85 6.95
N VAL A 279 -19.23 -17.65 7.55
CA VAL A 279 -20.63 -17.82 7.16
C VAL A 279 -21.52 -17.25 8.26
#